data_AF-G8BXX8-F1
#
_entry.id   AF-G8BXX8-F1
#
_cell.length_a   1.000
_cell.length_b   1.000
_cell.length_c   1.000
_cell.angle_alpha   90.00
_cell.angle_beta   90.00
_cell.angle_gamma   90.00
#
_symmetry.space_group_name_H-M   'P 1'
#
loop_
_entity.id
_entity.type
_entity.pdbx_description
1 polymer ?
#
loop_
_entity_poly.entity_id
_entity_poly.type
_entity_poly.pdbx_seq_one_letter_code
_entity_poly.pdbx_strand_id
1 'polypeptide(L)' 'MVQKAPYLFGKFLDPFCALIVGSLSYAVYEKQNGREEGHSLSQLLMKRYGQPK' A
#
# COMPACT_ATOMS: atom_id res chain seq x y z
N MET A 1 -13.25 -19.40 -33.11
CA MET A 1 -13.72 -18.64 -31.93
C MET A 1 -12.71 -18.85 -30.81
N VAL A 2 -11.88 -17.86 -30.49
CA VAL A 2 -10.98 -17.93 -29.32
C VAL A 2 -11.53 -16.98 -28.27
N GLN A 3 -12.31 -17.52 -27.35
CA GLN A 3 -12.50 -16.91 -26.05
C GLN A 3 -11.90 -17.86 -25.03
N LYS A 4 -10.86 -17.39 -24.32
CA LYS A 4 -10.54 -17.73 -22.93
C LYS A 4 -9.23 -17.05 -22.52
N ALA A 5 -9.37 -15.92 -21.83
CA ALA A 5 -8.37 -15.46 -20.86
C ALA A 5 -9.09 -15.12 -19.54
N PRO A 6 -9.82 -16.06 -18.91
CA PRO A 6 -10.83 -15.71 -17.91
C PRO A 6 -10.22 -15.31 -16.56
N TYR A 7 -8.90 -15.48 -16.39
CA TYR A 7 -8.22 -15.34 -15.11
C TYR A 7 -6.84 -14.67 -15.20
N LEU A 8 -6.41 -14.22 -16.40
CA LEU A 8 -5.09 -13.57 -16.55
C LEU A 8 -5.07 -12.20 -15.88
N PHE A 9 -6.10 -11.37 -16.12
CA PHE A 9 -6.23 -10.09 -15.42
C PHE A 9 -6.41 -10.30 -13.92
N GLY A 10 -7.26 -11.24 -13.50
CA GLY A 10 -7.45 -11.57 -12.08
C GLY A 10 -6.15 -11.99 -11.38
N LYS A 11 -5.30 -12.80 -12.03
CA LYS A 11 -4.04 -13.28 -11.44
C LYS A 11 -3.03 -12.18 -11.13
N PHE A 12 -3.04 -11.07 -11.89
CA PHE A 12 -2.16 -9.92 -11.62
C PHE A 12 -2.86 -8.81 -10.82
N LEU A 13 -4.17 -8.66 -10.99
CA LEU A 13 -4.97 -7.69 -10.27
C LEU A 13 -5.15 -8.08 -8.80
N ASP A 14 -5.23 -9.38 -8.50
CA ASP A 14 -5.37 -9.89 -7.13
C ASP A 14 -4.19 -9.52 -6.22
N PRO A 15 -2.91 -9.78 -6.56
CA PRO A 15 -1.79 -9.33 -5.73
C PRO A 15 -1.65 -7.80 -5.70
N PHE A 16 -2.01 -7.10 -6.78
CA PHE A 16 -2.00 -5.64 -6.81
C PHE A 16 -3.03 -5.06 -5.82
N CYS A 17 -4.26 -5.56 -5.85
CA CYS A 17 -5.30 -5.20 -4.90
C CYS A 17 -4.91 -5.59 -3.47
N ALA A 18 -4.31 -6.77 -3.25
CA ALA A 18 -3.85 -7.19 -1.93
C ALA A 18 -2.79 -6.22 -1.35
N LEU A 19 -1.85 -5.78 -2.17
CA LEU A 19 -0.84 -4.79 -1.77
C LEU A 19 -1.47 -3.43 -1.45
N ILE A 20 -2.41 -2.97 -2.28
CA ILE A 20 -3.10 -1.69 -2.06
C ILE A 20 -3.93 -1.75 -0.77
N VAL A 21 -4.77 -2.77 -0.62
CA VAL A 21 -5.64 -2.93 0.54
C VAL A 21 -4.81 -3.09 1.81
N GLY A 22 -3.74 -3.88 1.79
CA GLY A 22 -2.83 -4.01 2.94
C GLY A 22 -2.19 -2.68 3.33
N SER A 23 -1.71 -1.91 2.35
CA SER A 23 -1.10 -0.60 2.58
C SER A 23 -2.10 0.41 3.14
N LEU A 24 -3.32 0.44 2.59
CA LEU A 24 -4.40 1.31 3.06
C LEU A 24 -4.88 0.92 4.45
N SER A 25 -5.06 -0.37 4.74
CA SER A 25 -5.42 -0.86 6.07
C SER A 25 -4.38 -0.45 7.12
N TYR A 26 -3.09 -0.50 6.78
CA TYR A 26 -2.04 -0.02 7.67
C TYR A 26 -2.13 1.49 7.92
N ALA A 27 -2.34 2.30 6.88
CA ALA A 27 -2.52 3.74 7.02
C ALA A 27 -3.75 4.10 7.87
N VAL A 28 -4.86 3.38 7.68
CA VAL A 28 -6.08 3.55 8.48
C VAL A 28 -5.85 3.14 9.93
N TYR A 29 -5.13 2.04 10.17
CA TYR A 29 -4.76 1.59 11.51
C TYR A 29 -3.90 2.64 12.23
N GLU A 30 -2.87 3.19 11.57
CA GLU A 30 -2.07 4.28 12.14
C GLU A 30 -2.92 5.50 12.53
N LYS A 31 -3.92 5.85 11.70
CA LYS A 31 -4.85 6.95 11.97
C LYS A 31 -5.76 6.69 13.16
N GLN A 32 -6.27 5.46 13.31
CA GLN A 32 -7.18 5.09 14.40
C GLN A 32 -6.45 4.93 15.74
N ASN A 33 -5.21 4.45 15.73
CA ASN A 33 -4.43 4.25 16.95
C ASN A 33 -3.79 5.54 17.51
N GLY A 34 -4.10 6.71 16.94
CA GLY A 34 -3.72 8.00 17.52
C GLY A 34 -2.22 8.17 17.74
N ARG A 35 -1.37 7.61 16.85
CA ARG A 35 0.08 7.87 16.91
C ARG A 35 0.32 9.37 16.79
N GLU A 36 1.06 9.93 17.74
CA GLU A 36 1.44 11.34 17.74
C GLU A 36 2.09 11.74 16.39
N GLU A 37 1.78 12.95 15.94
CA GLU A 37 2.39 13.54 14.74
C GLU A 37 3.92 13.56 14.92
N GLY A 38 4.64 12.83 14.06
CA GLY A 38 6.09 12.65 14.14
C GLY A 38 6.53 11.17 14.09
N HIS A 39 5.63 10.25 14.46
CA HIS A 39 5.93 8.83 14.53
C HIS A 39 5.28 7.99 13.44
N SER A 40 4.59 8.56 12.44
CA SER A 40 4.06 7.75 11.34
C SER A 40 5.17 7.18 10.46
N LEU A 41 4.98 5.96 9.96
CA LEU A 41 5.90 5.32 9.01
C LEU A 41 6.24 6.25 7.83
N SER A 42 5.24 6.98 7.32
CA SER A 42 5.39 7.92 6.20
C SER A 42 6.42 9.03 6.49
N GLN A 43 6.37 9.61 7.68
CA GLN A 43 7.29 10.65 8.13
C GLN A 43 8.69 10.10 8.39
N LEU A 44 8.81 8.88 8.94
CA LEU A 44 10.09 8.21 9.13
C LEU A 44 10.77 7.89 7.78
N LEU A 45 9.99 7.45 6.79
CA LEU A 45 10.47 7.21 5.43
C LEU A 45 10.90 8.53 4.77
N MET A 46 10.11 9.59 4.90
CA MET A 46 10.46 10.91 4.35
C MET A 46 11.72 11.49 5.03
N LYS A 47 11.89 11.29 6.34
CA LYS A 47 13.11 11.69 7.07
C LYS A 47 14.34 10.89 6.62
N ARG A 48 14.17 9.61 6.28
CA ARG A 48 15.27 8.72 5.86
C ARG A 48 15.64 8.88 4.39
N TYR A 49 14.66 9.09 3.50
CA TYR A 49 14.86 9.04 2.04
C TYR A 49 14.55 10.35 1.32
N GLY A 50 13.89 11.31 1.97
CA GLY A 50 13.56 12.61 1.41
C GLY A 50 14.62 13.69 1.62
N GLN A 51 15.74 13.36 2.30
CA GLN A 51 16.92 14.23 2.35
C GLN A 51 17.73 13.99 1.07
N PRO A 52 17.75 14.92 0.10
CA PRO A 52 18.71 14.83 -1.00
C PRO A 52 20.13 14.91 -0.41
N LYS A 53 20.97 13.97 -0.81
CA LYS A 53 22.38 13.92 -0.42
C LYS A 53 23.17 15.00 -1.14
#